data_AF-A0A1R4GFP9-F1
#
_entry.id   AF-A0A1R4GFP9-F1
#
_cell.length_a   1.000
_cell.length_b   1.000
_cell.length_c   1.000
_cell.angle_alpha   90.00
_cell.angle_beta   90.00
_cell.angle_gamma   90.00
#
_symmetry.space_group_name_H-M   'P 1'
#
loop_
_entity.id
_entity.type
_entity.pdbx_description
1 polymer ?
#
loop_
_entity_poly.entity_id
_entity_poly.type
_entity_poly.pdbx_seq_one_letter_code
_entity_poly.pdbx_strand_id
1 'polypeptide(L)'
;MNSMRQSGKANGVNPFITESLWKSMLFRALPALIGAAVITFTQEHHARFGFAVFGAVVLWSGIIVGFEAVGIKGHPIRGFVFTRSIFSAIVGGFALFMATGGHDWANVGAFIWTVSIWALVTGVVELLAAFVVRRDSTLRSEILLSGAITMLLGIIVAFVPPDLDAEYGGIEHVEGSLTADVQAIGFVGAYFAVLGVLLIIEAITLRATLRRAQAQAATTETTPTEENE
;
A
#
# COMPACT_ATOMS: atom_id res chain seq x y z
N MET A 1 31.08 11.41 -38.77
CA MET A 1 30.42 10.14 -38.40
C MET A 1 30.21 10.08 -36.89
N ASN A 2 29.10 10.62 -36.37
CA ASN A 2 28.67 10.37 -34.98
C ASN A 2 27.21 10.78 -34.72
N SER A 3 26.27 10.50 -35.63
CA SER A 3 24.85 10.84 -35.46
C SER A 3 23.91 9.65 -35.18
N MET A 4 24.41 8.43 -34.96
CA MET A 4 23.57 7.23 -34.76
C MET A 4 23.40 6.81 -33.29
N ARG A 5 23.01 7.71 -32.38
CA ARG A 5 22.60 7.32 -31.00
C ARG A 5 21.51 8.22 -30.39
N GLN A 6 20.49 8.63 -31.16
CA GLN A 6 19.34 9.35 -30.60
C GLN A 6 17.95 8.85 -31.04
N SER A 7 17.83 7.63 -31.59
CA SER A 7 16.52 7.03 -31.89
C SER A 7 15.96 6.21 -30.72
N GLY A 8 15.71 6.86 -29.58
CA GLY A 8 15.09 6.21 -28.41
C GLY A 8 14.28 7.14 -27.52
N LYS A 9 14.06 8.39 -27.96
CA LYS A 9 13.29 9.42 -27.23
C LYS A 9 11.91 9.69 -27.86
N ALA A 10 11.41 8.79 -28.70
CA ALA A 10 10.03 8.86 -29.14
C ALA A 10 9.14 8.29 -28.02
N ASN A 11 8.38 9.17 -27.37
CA ASN A 11 7.56 8.97 -26.16
C ASN A 11 8.36 9.08 -24.85
N GLY A 12 8.25 10.24 -24.19
CA GLY A 12 8.98 10.63 -22.97
C GLY A 12 8.66 9.82 -21.70
N VAL A 13 8.42 8.52 -21.80
CA VAL A 13 8.23 7.60 -20.69
C VAL A 13 9.40 6.62 -20.70
N ASN A 14 10.25 6.69 -19.68
CA ASN A 14 11.41 5.80 -19.55
C ASN A 14 10.90 4.35 -19.35
N PRO A 15 11.10 3.43 -20.31
CA PRO A 15 10.46 2.11 -20.31
C PRO A 15 10.80 1.28 -19.08
N PHE A 16 12.02 1.44 -18.54
CA PHE A 16 12.47 0.77 -17.31
C PHE A 16 11.66 1.17 -16.07
N ILE A 17 11.26 2.44 -15.96
CA ILE A 17 10.45 2.90 -14.82
C ILE A 17 9.10 2.18 -14.87
N THR A 18 8.46 2.17 -16.04
CA THR A 18 7.09 1.66 -16.16
C THR A 18 6.98 0.15 -16.03
N GLU A 19 7.97 -0.62 -16.50
CA GLU A 19 7.97 -2.08 -16.32
C GLU A 19 8.26 -2.51 -14.87
N SER A 20 9.04 -1.71 -14.13
CA SER A 20 9.33 -1.96 -12.72
C SER A 20 8.15 -1.64 -11.80
N LEU A 21 7.34 -0.63 -12.15
CA LEU A 21 6.23 -0.13 -11.32
C LEU A 21 5.11 -1.16 -11.13
N TRP A 22 4.62 -1.82 -12.20
CA TRP A 22 3.54 -2.81 -12.04
C TRP A 22 3.98 -4.05 -11.25
N LYS A 23 5.26 -4.44 -11.36
CA LYS A 23 5.84 -5.54 -10.57
C LYS A 23 5.91 -5.15 -9.10
N SER A 24 6.37 -3.93 -8.82
CA SER A 24 6.39 -3.33 -7.48
C SER A 24 5.00 -3.36 -6.83
N MET A 25 3.95 -2.95 -7.54
CA MET A 25 2.57 -3.00 -7.04
C MET A 25 2.14 -4.42 -6.64
N LEU A 26 2.46 -5.44 -7.44
CA LEU A 26 2.18 -6.84 -7.08
C LEU A 26 2.96 -7.32 -5.86
N PHE A 27 4.24 -6.96 -5.74
CA PHE A 27 5.04 -7.31 -4.57
C PHE A 27 4.50 -6.65 -3.29
N ARG A 28 4.02 -5.41 -3.38
CA ARG A 28 3.38 -4.69 -2.27
C ARG A 28 2.00 -5.26 -1.91
N ALA A 29 1.28 -5.82 -2.87
CA ALA A 29 -0.02 -6.45 -2.61
C ALA A 29 0.10 -7.72 -1.75
N LEU A 30 1.19 -8.47 -1.90
CA LEU A 30 1.41 -9.75 -1.24
C LEU A 30 1.33 -9.67 0.31
N PRO A 31 2.11 -8.81 1.01
CA PRO A 31 2.01 -8.72 2.47
C PRO A 31 0.63 -8.27 2.93
N ALA A 32 -0.03 -7.36 2.20
CA ALA A 32 -1.38 -6.92 2.53
C ALA A 32 -2.38 -8.08 2.45
N LEU A 33 -2.41 -8.84 1.36
CA LEU A 33 -3.36 -9.94 1.21
C LEU A 33 -3.10 -11.09 2.18
N ILE A 34 -1.83 -11.40 2.48
CA ILE A 34 -1.48 -12.37 3.52
C ILE A 34 -1.98 -11.88 4.88
N GLY A 35 -1.72 -10.63 5.25
CA GLY A 35 -2.19 -10.04 6.49
C GLY A 35 -3.71 -10.04 6.63
N ALA A 36 -4.41 -9.70 5.54
CA ALA A 36 -5.87 -9.74 5.48
C ALA A 36 -6.40 -11.15 5.70
N ALA A 37 -5.84 -12.15 5.02
CA ALA A 37 -6.25 -13.54 5.17
C ALA A 37 -5.98 -14.05 6.60
N VAL A 38 -4.79 -13.77 7.15
CA VAL A 38 -4.44 -14.17 8.52
C VAL A 38 -5.42 -13.57 9.53
N ILE A 39 -5.72 -12.27 9.44
CA ILE A 39 -6.69 -11.63 10.35
C ILE A 39 -8.09 -12.23 10.17
N THR A 40 -8.56 -12.37 8.93
CA THR A 40 -9.94 -12.79 8.64
C THR A 40 -10.23 -14.23 9.09
N PHE A 41 -9.25 -15.13 8.98
CA PHE A 41 -9.42 -16.55 9.28
C PHE A 41 -8.91 -16.98 10.66
N THR A 42 -8.36 -16.06 11.46
CA THR A 42 -7.98 -16.34 12.84
C THR A 42 -9.12 -15.95 13.77
N GLN A 43 -9.49 -16.83 14.71
CA GLN A 43 -10.59 -16.54 15.64
C GLN A 43 -10.14 -15.66 16.81
N GLU A 44 -8.90 -15.83 17.27
CA GLU A 44 -8.36 -15.10 18.42
C GLU A 44 -7.92 -13.68 18.02
N HIS A 45 -8.68 -12.68 18.47
CA HIS A 45 -8.39 -11.28 18.27
C HIS A 45 -8.03 -10.65 19.62
N HIS A 46 -6.74 -10.64 19.94
CA HIS A 46 -6.19 -9.92 21.08
C HIS A 46 -5.07 -9.00 20.61
N ALA A 47 -4.84 -7.88 21.31
CA ALA A 47 -3.90 -6.84 20.90
C ALA A 47 -2.52 -7.35 20.43
N ARG A 48 -1.94 -8.36 21.12
CA ARG A 48 -0.63 -8.92 20.72
C ARG A 48 -0.65 -9.58 19.33
N PHE A 49 -1.72 -10.31 19.01
CA PHE A 49 -1.93 -10.86 17.67
C PHE A 49 -2.05 -9.73 16.64
N GLY A 50 -2.85 -8.71 16.95
CA GLY A 50 -2.98 -7.51 16.10
C GLY A 50 -1.62 -6.87 15.81
N PHE A 51 -0.83 -6.61 16.86
CA PHE A 51 0.53 -6.09 16.75
C PHE A 51 1.46 -6.98 15.92
N ALA A 52 1.38 -8.31 16.08
CA ALA A 52 2.22 -9.25 15.35
C ALA A 52 1.96 -9.17 13.84
N VAL A 53 0.68 -9.28 13.43
CA VAL A 53 0.31 -9.28 12.02
C VAL A 53 0.51 -7.90 11.41
N PHE A 54 0.03 -6.84 12.07
CA PHE A 54 0.24 -5.47 11.61
C PHE A 54 1.74 -5.16 11.48
N GLY A 55 2.53 -5.47 12.49
CA GLY A 55 3.97 -5.24 12.50
C GLY A 55 4.68 -5.97 11.38
N ALA A 56 4.38 -7.25 11.17
CA ALA A 56 4.96 -8.03 10.08
C ALA A 56 4.62 -7.45 8.70
N VAL A 57 3.35 -7.13 8.46
CA VAL A 57 2.88 -6.58 7.17
C VAL A 57 3.46 -5.21 6.90
N VAL A 58 3.45 -4.32 7.89
CA VAL A 58 3.93 -2.94 7.75
C VAL A 58 5.44 -2.89 7.62
N LEU A 59 6.18 -3.71 8.37
CA LEU A 59 7.63 -3.84 8.22
C LEU A 59 7.99 -4.39 6.84
N TRP A 60 7.35 -5.49 6.41
CA TRP A 60 7.59 -6.09 5.10
C TRP A 60 7.30 -5.08 3.98
N SER A 61 6.17 -4.37 4.06
CA SER A 61 5.81 -3.33 3.10
C SER A 61 6.84 -2.18 3.10
N GLY A 62 7.28 -1.74 4.28
CA GLY A 62 8.32 -0.72 4.42
C GLY A 62 9.64 -1.11 3.75
N ILE A 63 10.05 -2.38 3.90
CA ILE A 63 11.25 -2.93 3.26
C ILE A 63 11.11 -2.94 1.73
N ILE A 64 9.99 -3.44 1.19
CA ILE A 64 9.74 -3.47 -0.27
C ILE A 64 9.81 -2.05 -0.85
N VAL A 65 9.10 -1.09 -0.24
CA VAL A 65 9.09 0.31 -0.69
C VAL A 65 10.48 0.96 -0.54
N GLY A 66 11.27 0.54 0.44
CA GLY A 66 12.65 1.00 0.61
C GLY A 66 13.55 0.57 -0.55
N PHE A 67 13.43 -0.68 -0.99
CA PHE A 67 14.13 -1.16 -2.19
C PHE A 67 13.68 -0.42 -3.45
N GLU A 68 12.42 -0.04 -3.58
CA GLU A 68 11.93 0.81 -4.68
C GLU A 68 12.58 2.19 -4.67
N ALA A 69 12.63 2.83 -3.49
CA ALA A 69 13.25 4.15 -3.31
C ALA A 69 14.74 4.17 -3.70
N VAL A 70 15.46 3.05 -3.52
CA VAL A 70 16.87 2.94 -3.86
C VAL A 70 17.08 2.43 -5.29
N GLY A 71 16.26 1.47 -5.75
CA GLY A 71 16.42 0.75 -7.01
C GLY A 71 15.92 1.49 -8.24
N ILE A 72 14.92 2.37 -8.12
CA ILE A 72 14.34 3.10 -9.26
C ILE A 72 15.06 4.45 -9.44
N LYS A 73 16.01 4.50 -10.38
CA LYS A 73 16.75 5.73 -10.72
C LYS A 73 15.80 6.78 -11.32
N GLY A 74 15.83 8.00 -10.77
CA GLY A 74 15.04 9.13 -11.27
C GLY A 74 13.57 9.15 -10.81
N HIS A 75 13.22 8.43 -9.74
CA HIS A 75 11.86 8.45 -9.19
C HIS A 75 11.45 9.89 -8.81
N PRO A 76 10.34 10.43 -9.35
CA PRO A 76 10.01 11.86 -9.22
C PRO A 76 9.73 12.30 -7.78
N ILE A 77 9.34 11.35 -6.93
CA ILE A 77 8.98 11.56 -5.51
C ILE A 77 9.82 10.72 -4.56
N ARG A 78 11.08 10.45 -4.93
CA ARG A 78 11.98 9.56 -4.17
C ARG A 78 12.04 9.88 -2.67
N GLY A 79 12.05 11.17 -2.31
CA GLY A 79 12.04 11.60 -0.91
C GLY A 79 10.82 11.10 -0.14
N PHE A 80 9.61 11.28 -0.69
CA PHE A 80 8.37 10.81 -0.06
C PHE A 80 8.33 9.29 0.09
N VAL A 81 8.75 8.56 -0.94
CA VAL A 81 8.81 7.08 -0.91
C VAL A 81 9.78 6.60 0.17
N PHE A 82 10.95 7.23 0.27
CA PHE A 82 11.95 6.91 1.29
C PHE A 82 11.46 7.24 2.71
N THR A 83 10.88 8.42 2.91
CA THR A 83 10.30 8.82 4.21
C THR A 83 9.22 7.84 4.67
N ARG A 84 8.29 7.48 3.78
CA ARG A 84 7.26 6.48 4.08
C ARG A 84 7.88 5.12 4.42
N SER A 85 8.86 4.66 3.63
CA SER A 85 9.52 3.38 3.84
C SER A 85 10.14 3.28 5.23
N ILE A 86 10.94 4.29 5.61
CA ILE A 86 11.57 4.36 6.93
C ILE A 86 10.51 4.39 8.03
N PHE A 87 9.51 5.26 7.89
CA PHE A 87 8.49 5.40 8.92
C PHE A 87 7.70 4.10 9.11
N SER A 88 7.27 3.44 8.04
CA SER A 88 6.63 2.12 8.12
C SER A 88 7.57 1.06 8.69
N ALA A 89 8.85 1.05 8.33
CA ALA A 89 9.79 0.08 8.91
C ALA A 89 9.96 0.28 10.43
N ILE A 90 10.06 1.52 10.90
CA ILE A 90 10.15 1.84 12.33
C ILE A 90 8.87 1.41 13.06
N VAL A 91 7.69 1.78 12.54
CA VAL A 91 6.41 1.41 13.14
C VAL A 91 6.22 -0.10 13.13
N GLY A 92 6.55 -0.78 12.02
CA GLY A 92 6.43 -2.22 11.90
C GLY A 92 7.35 -2.95 12.88
N GLY A 93 8.60 -2.49 13.02
CA GLY A 93 9.53 -3.00 14.03
C GLY A 93 9.05 -2.75 15.46
N PHE A 94 8.51 -1.56 15.75
CA PHE A 94 7.90 -1.25 17.04
C PHE A 94 6.71 -2.16 17.33
N ALA A 95 5.82 -2.38 16.37
CA ALA A 95 4.67 -3.26 16.53
C ALA A 95 5.08 -4.72 16.77
N LEU A 96 6.10 -5.22 16.05
CA LEU A 96 6.64 -6.57 16.33
C LEU A 96 7.25 -6.66 17.73
N PHE A 97 7.95 -5.63 18.17
CA PHE A 97 8.46 -5.57 19.53
C PHE A 97 7.31 -5.64 20.55
N MET A 98 6.24 -4.87 20.35
CA MET A 98 5.02 -4.92 21.18
C MET A 98 4.36 -6.30 21.18
N ALA A 99 4.41 -7.03 20.05
CA ALA A 99 3.87 -8.38 19.95
C ALA A 99 4.67 -9.43 20.74
N THR A 100 6.00 -9.27 20.83
CA THR A 100 6.88 -10.21 21.57
C THR A 100 6.89 -9.98 23.07
N GLY A 101 6.42 -8.82 23.53
CA GLY A 101 6.47 -8.44 24.93
C GLY A 101 5.40 -9.13 25.78
N GLY A 102 5.80 -9.78 26.86
CA GLY A 102 4.91 -10.21 27.95
C GLY A 102 4.38 -9.05 28.81
N HIS A 103 4.42 -7.81 28.31
CA HIS A 103 4.29 -6.62 29.12
C HIS A 103 2.88 -6.01 29.04
N ASP A 104 2.42 -5.38 30.12
CA ASP A 104 1.04 -4.88 30.30
C ASP A 104 0.64 -3.72 29.36
N TRP A 105 1.62 -3.13 28.66
CA TRP A 105 1.43 -2.01 27.75
C TRP A 105 1.09 -2.43 26.32
N ALA A 106 1.20 -3.72 25.98
CA ALA A 106 0.73 -4.28 24.70
C ALA A 106 -0.79 -4.56 24.72
N ASN A 107 -1.56 -3.52 25.02
CA ASN A 107 -3.01 -3.55 25.09
C ASN A 107 -3.67 -2.93 23.85
N VAL A 108 -5.00 -3.08 23.75
CA VAL A 108 -5.78 -2.62 22.59
C VAL A 108 -5.69 -1.11 22.35
N GLY A 109 -5.65 -0.31 23.42
CA GLY A 109 -5.48 1.13 23.31
C GLY A 109 -4.16 1.52 22.65
N ALA A 110 -3.06 0.87 23.04
CA ALA A 110 -1.77 1.06 22.40
C ALA A 110 -1.79 0.64 20.92
N PHE A 111 -2.51 -0.43 20.58
CA PHE A 111 -2.68 -0.89 19.20
C PHE A 111 -3.44 0.15 18.36
N ILE A 112 -4.59 0.62 18.86
CA ILE A 112 -5.41 1.67 18.22
C ILE A 112 -4.57 2.91 17.92
N TRP A 113 -3.82 3.42 18.90
CA TRP A 113 -2.97 4.60 18.71
C TRP A 113 -1.85 4.35 17.69
N THR A 114 -1.19 3.20 17.76
CA THR A 114 -0.09 2.84 16.85
C THR A 114 -0.58 2.80 15.40
N VAL A 115 -1.66 2.07 15.14
CA VAL A 115 -2.27 1.96 13.80
C VAL A 115 -2.72 3.34 13.31
N SER A 116 -3.43 4.09 14.16
CA SER A 116 -3.99 5.39 13.79
C SER A 116 -2.92 6.40 13.42
N ILE A 117 -1.89 6.55 14.25
CA ILE A 117 -0.78 7.48 13.99
C ILE A 117 -0.04 7.09 12.73
N TRP A 118 0.28 5.80 12.57
CA TRP A 118 0.97 5.32 11.38
C TRP A 118 0.17 5.60 10.10
N ALA A 119 -1.11 5.28 10.14
CA ALA A 119 -2.01 5.38 9.01
C ALA A 119 -2.25 6.85 8.61
N LEU A 120 -2.45 7.74 9.60
CA LEU A 120 -2.58 9.18 9.36
C LEU A 120 -1.31 9.79 8.77
N VAL A 121 -0.14 9.53 9.37
CA VAL A 121 1.14 10.09 8.89
C VAL A 121 1.48 9.54 7.50
N THR A 122 1.34 8.24 7.29
CA THR A 122 1.60 7.60 5.98
C THR A 122 0.65 8.13 4.92
N GLY A 123 -0.64 8.23 5.24
CA GLY A 123 -1.66 8.76 4.35
C GLY A 123 -1.39 10.22 3.97
N VAL A 124 -1.03 11.08 4.93
CA VAL A 124 -0.64 12.48 4.64
C VAL A 124 0.58 12.53 3.72
N VAL A 125 1.63 11.75 4.00
CA VAL A 125 2.85 11.71 3.18
C VAL A 125 2.53 11.32 1.73
N GLU A 126 1.68 10.30 1.52
CA GLU A 126 1.25 9.89 0.19
C GLU A 126 0.39 10.94 -0.51
N LEU A 127 -0.60 11.51 0.19
CA LEU A 127 -1.45 12.56 -0.39
C LEU A 127 -0.63 13.79 -0.80
N LEU A 128 0.35 14.20 0.02
CA LEU A 128 1.30 15.26 -0.32
C LEU A 128 2.15 14.91 -1.55
N ALA A 129 2.62 13.66 -1.65
CA ALA A 129 3.37 13.19 -2.81
C ALA A 129 2.52 13.24 -4.10
N ALA A 130 1.23 12.91 -4.02
CA ALA A 130 0.31 12.95 -5.16
C ALA A 130 0.13 14.37 -5.74
N PHE A 131 0.27 15.42 -4.92
CA PHE A 131 0.23 16.81 -5.41
C PHE A 131 1.45 17.20 -6.27
N VAL A 132 2.60 16.54 -6.05
CA VAL A 132 3.84 16.80 -6.80
C VAL A 132 3.84 16.09 -8.16
N VAL A 133 3.07 15.01 -8.30
CA VAL A 133 2.97 14.24 -9.55
C VAL A 133 1.98 14.89 -10.53
N ARG A 134 2.31 14.85 -11.84
CA ARG A 134 1.44 15.35 -12.92
C ARG A 134 0.04 14.73 -12.84
N ARG A 135 -0.99 15.53 -13.11
CA ARG A 135 -2.41 15.13 -13.00
C ARG A 135 -2.77 13.90 -13.83
N ASP A 136 -2.23 13.78 -15.03
CA ASP A 136 -2.60 12.72 -15.99
C ASP A 136 -1.75 11.44 -15.83
N SER A 137 -0.97 11.33 -14.75
CA SER A 137 -0.11 10.18 -14.52
C SER A 137 -0.86 9.07 -13.78
N THR A 138 -0.78 7.83 -14.28
CA THR A 138 -1.25 6.62 -13.57
C THR A 138 -0.59 6.46 -12.18
N LEU A 139 0.63 6.98 -12.00
CA LEU A 139 1.31 6.99 -10.70
C LEU A 139 0.56 7.87 -9.68
N ARG A 140 -0.05 8.97 -10.13
CA ARG A 140 -0.78 9.87 -9.23
C ARG A 140 -2.03 9.21 -8.65
N SER A 141 -2.80 8.49 -9.48
CA SER A 141 -4.02 7.84 -9.01
C SER A 141 -3.72 6.76 -7.98
N GLU A 142 -2.66 5.96 -8.19
CA GLU A 142 -2.21 4.94 -7.22
C GLU A 142 -1.87 5.58 -5.87
N ILE A 143 -0.96 6.57 -5.86
CA ILE A 143 -0.53 7.24 -4.63
C ILE A 143 -1.69 7.93 -3.91
N LEU A 144 -2.58 8.57 -4.69
CA LEU A 144 -3.73 9.26 -4.11
C LEU A 144 -4.69 8.26 -3.47
N LEU A 145 -4.98 7.14 -4.14
CA LEU A 145 -5.90 6.12 -3.66
C LEU A 145 -5.32 5.39 -2.44
N SER A 146 -4.05 4.96 -2.51
CA SER A 146 -3.36 4.33 -1.38
C SER A 146 -3.25 5.26 -0.18
N GLY A 147 -2.91 6.53 -0.40
CA GLY A 147 -2.83 7.54 0.65
C GLY A 147 -4.18 7.84 1.29
N ALA A 148 -5.23 7.98 0.47
CA ALA A 148 -6.58 8.26 0.95
C ALA A 148 -7.14 7.09 1.78
N ILE A 149 -7.01 5.84 1.32
CA ILE A 149 -7.51 4.69 2.08
C ILE A 149 -6.69 4.43 3.34
N THR A 150 -5.38 4.70 3.31
CA THR A 150 -4.52 4.60 4.49
C THR A 150 -4.88 5.68 5.51
N MET A 151 -5.08 6.93 5.09
CA MET A 151 -5.58 7.97 5.99
C MET A 151 -6.95 7.62 6.57
N LEU A 152 -7.86 7.09 5.74
CA LEU A 152 -9.20 6.69 6.16
C LEU A 152 -9.16 5.61 7.24
N LEU A 153 -8.28 4.60 7.11
CA LEU A 153 -8.03 3.62 8.17
C LEU A 153 -7.67 4.32 9.48
N GLY A 154 -6.71 5.26 9.43
CA GLY A 154 -6.25 5.96 10.62
C GLY A 154 -7.34 6.75 11.32
N ILE A 155 -8.23 7.38 10.55
CA ILE A 155 -9.40 8.08 11.07
C ILE A 155 -10.35 7.09 11.73
N ILE A 156 -10.76 6.04 11.02
CA ILE A 156 -11.74 5.05 11.52
C ILE A 156 -11.25 4.38 12.81
N VAL A 157 -9.99 3.93 12.83
CA VAL A 157 -9.42 3.24 13.99
C VAL A 157 -9.28 4.19 15.19
N ALA A 158 -8.96 5.47 14.97
CA ALA A 158 -8.85 6.46 16.06
C ALA A 158 -10.17 6.69 16.82
N PHE A 159 -11.31 6.39 16.18
CA PHE A 159 -12.63 6.50 16.79
C PHE A 159 -13.10 5.23 17.53
N VAL A 160 -12.31 4.15 17.52
CA VAL A 160 -12.63 2.93 18.28
C VAL A 160 -12.42 3.21 19.78
N PRO A 161 -13.46 3.09 20.63
CA PRO A 161 -13.29 3.23 22.07
C PRO A 161 -12.43 2.06 22.60
N PRO A 162 -11.37 2.32 23.38
CA PRO A 162 -10.48 1.27 23.87
C PRO A 162 -11.14 0.37 24.93
N ASP A 163 -12.23 0.84 25.53
CA ASP A 163 -13.07 0.16 26.51
C ASP A 163 -14.34 -0.45 25.88
N LEU A 164 -14.43 -0.49 24.55
CA LEU A 164 -15.56 -1.09 23.85
C LEU A 164 -15.69 -2.58 24.22
N ASP A 165 -16.81 -2.92 24.84
CA ASP A 165 -17.27 -4.26 25.13
C ASP A 165 -18.80 -4.29 25.02
N ALA A 166 -19.31 -4.60 23.82
CA ALA A 166 -20.73 -4.61 23.53
C ALA A 166 -21.20 -6.04 23.31
N GLU A 167 -21.99 -6.59 24.24
CA GLU A 167 -22.57 -7.94 24.11
C GLU A 167 -23.33 -8.08 22.78
N TYR A 168 -23.21 -9.26 22.15
CA TYR A 168 -24.00 -9.59 20.98
C TYR A 168 -25.47 -9.66 21.39
N GLY A 169 -26.21 -8.59 21.08
CA GLY A 169 -27.65 -8.56 21.32
C GLY A 169 -28.45 -9.45 20.37
N GLY A 170 -29.77 -9.35 20.46
CA GLY A 170 -30.70 -10.04 19.57
C GLY A 170 -31.57 -11.05 20.29
N ILE A 171 -32.60 -11.51 19.59
CA ILE A 171 -33.59 -12.47 20.12
C ILE A 171 -32.96 -13.84 20.38
N GLU A 172 -31.90 -14.17 19.65
CA GLU A 172 -31.23 -15.48 19.66
C GLU A 172 -30.17 -15.62 20.76
N HIS A 173 -29.88 -14.57 21.55
CA HIS A 173 -28.94 -14.60 22.68
C HIS A 173 -27.60 -15.28 22.33
N VAL A 174 -27.01 -14.87 21.21
CA VAL A 174 -25.72 -15.40 20.77
C VAL A 174 -24.65 -15.05 21.80
N GLU A 175 -23.95 -16.06 22.32
CA GLU A 175 -22.87 -15.83 23.28
C GLU A 175 -21.69 -15.08 22.63
N GLY A 176 -21.25 -14.00 23.28
CA GLY A 176 -20.05 -13.23 22.93
C GLY A 176 -20.28 -11.72 22.98
N SER A 177 -19.20 -10.96 22.76
CA SER A 177 -19.25 -9.51 22.67
C SER A 177 -18.36 -8.98 21.54
N LEU A 178 -18.76 -7.84 20.99
CA LEU A 178 -17.94 -7.02 20.10
C LEU A 178 -16.99 -6.19 20.97
N THR A 179 -15.73 -6.63 21.02
CA THR A 179 -14.68 -5.93 21.76
C THR A 179 -13.91 -4.95 20.89
N ALA A 180 -13.23 -4.00 21.54
CA ALA A 180 -12.29 -3.10 20.90
C ALA A 180 -11.23 -3.84 20.06
N ASP A 181 -10.72 -4.98 20.55
CA ASP A 181 -9.71 -5.79 19.86
C ASP A 181 -10.25 -6.32 18.53
N VAL A 182 -11.42 -6.95 18.56
CA VAL A 182 -12.08 -7.52 17.37
C VAL A 182 -12.32 -6.41 16.34
N GLN A 183 -12.85 -5.26 16.78
CA GLN A 183 -13.18 -4.17 15.88
C GLN A 183 -11.94 -3.51 15.26
N ALA A 184 -10.94 -3.14 16.07
CA ALA A 184 -9.74 -2.46 15.58
C ALA A 184 -8.90 -3.37 14.66
N ILE A 185 -8.68 -4.64 15.04
CA ILE A 185 -7.94 -5.61 14.24
C ILE A 185 -8.73 -5.93 12.95
N GLY A 186 -10.06 -6.04 13.05
CA GLY A 186 -10.94 -6.24 11.90
C GLY A 186 -10.82 -5.10 10.87
N PHE A 187 -10.78 -3.84 11.29
CA PHE A 187 -10.56 -2.70 10.38
C PHE A 187 -9.20 -2.74 9.69
N VAL A 188 -8.15 -3.16 10.40
CA VAL A 188 -6.81 -3.37 9.80
C VAL A 188 -6.85 -4.48 8.75
N GLY A 189 -7.52 -5.61 9.04
CA GLY A 189 -7.72 -6.69 8.09
C GLY A 189 -8.50 -6.26 6.84
N ALA A 190 -9.59 -5.52 7.03
CA ALA A 190 -10.39 -4.96 5.93
C ALA A 190 -9.57 -3.99 5.06
N TYR A 191 -8.79 -3.09 5.69
CA TYR A 191 -7.87 -2.21 4.97
C TYR A 191 -6.86 -3.00 4.14
N PHE A 192 -6.22 -4.02 4.73
CA PHE A 192 -5.26 -4.85 4.02
C PHE A 192 -5.89 -5.57 2.82
N ALA A 193 -7.11 -6.08 2.97
CA ALA A 193 -7.85 -6.70 1.87
C ALA A 193 -8.08 -5.71 0.73
N VAL A 194 -8.64 -4.53 1.04
CA VAL A 194 -8.94 -3.51 0.04
C VAL A 194 -7.68 -3.00 -0.63
N LEU A 195 -6.64 -2.64 0.14
CA LEU A 195 -5.36 -2.18 -0.41
C LEU A 195 -4.73 -3.24 -1.33
N GLY A 196 -4.69 -4.50 -0.88
CA GLY A 196 -4.12 -5.59 -1.65
C GLY A 196 -4.84 -5.81 -2.99
N VAL A 197 -6.18 -5.78 -2.98
CA VAL A 197 -7.00 -5.91 -4.20
C VAL A 197 -6.78 -4.72 -5.13
N LEU A 198 -6.77 -3.49 -4.60
CA LEU A 198 -6.53 -2.29 -5.40
C LEU A 198 -5.16 -2.33 -6.09
N LEU A 199 -4.10 -2.71 -5.36
CA LEU A 199 -2.76 -2.85 -5.92
C LEU A 199 -2.68 -3.89 -7.05
N ILE A 200 -3.40 -5.02 -6.92
CA ILE A 200 -3.51 -6.01 -8.00
C ILE A 200 -4.19 -5.42 -9.23
N ILE A 201 -5.33 -4.75 -9.04
CA ILE A 201 -6.11 -4.16 -10.13
C ILE A 201 -5.28 -3.09 -10.86
N GLU A 202 -4.58 -2.24 -10.12
CA GLU A 202 -3.71 -1.20 -10.68
C GLU A 202 -2.52 -1.81 -11.43
N ALA A 203 -1.88 -2.85 -10.88
CA ALA A 203 -0.80 -3.54 -11.56
C ALA A 203 -1.24 -4.15 -12.90
N ILE A 204 -2.41 -4.82 -12.94
CA ILE A 204 -2.97 -5.40 -14.16
C ILE A 204 -3.30 -4.31 -15.17
N THR A 205 -3.94 -3.23 -14.72
CA THR A 205 -4.32 -2.07 -15.53
C THR A 205 -3.09 -1.40 -16.16
N LEU A 206 -2.05 -1.17 -15.37
CA LEU A 206 -0.80 -0.58 -15.83
C LEU A 206 -0.11 -1.49 -16.86
N ARG A 207 0.00 -2.79 -16.57
CA ARG A 207 0.57 -3.77 -17.52
C ARG A 207 -0.18 -3.81 -18.85
N ALA A 208 -1.51 -3.76 -18.81
CA ALA A 208 -2.34 -3.73 -20.01
C ALA A 208 -2.12 -2.45 -20.83
N THR A 209 -2.03 -1.30 -20.16
CA THR A 209 -1.74 0.00 -20.79
C THR A 209 -0.37 -0.01 -21.48
N LEU A 210 0.65 -0.58 -20.85
CA LEU A 210 1.99 -0.68 -21.43
C LEU A 210 2.04 -1.55 -22.67
N ARG A 211 1.36 -2.71 -22.66
CA ARG A 211 1.29 -3.60 -23.81
C ARG A 211 0.61 -2.94 -25.01
N ARG A 212 -0.45 -2.17 -24.78
CA ARG A 212 -1.15 -1.43 -25.86
C ARG A 212 -0.24 -0.36 -26.48
N ALA A 213 0.49 0.38 -25.65
CA ALA A 213 1.43 1.39 -26.13
C ALA A 213 2.56 0.77 -26.98
N GLN A 214 3.09 -0.39 -26.56
CA GLN A 214 4.10 -1.13 -27.34
C GLN A 214 3.56 -1.62 -28.69
N ALA A 215 2.34 -2.14 -28.72
CA ALA A 215 1.73 -2.60 -29.97
C ALA A 215 1.51 -1.46 -30.97
N GLN A 216 1.04 -0.29 -30.51
CA GLN A 216 0.85 0.89 -31.37
C GLN A 216 2.16 1.42 -31.95
N ALA A 217 3.24 1.41 -31.15
CA ALA A 217 4.56 1.80 -31.64
C ALA A 217 5.05 0.87 -32.76
N ALA A 218 4.87 -0.45 -32.60
CA ALA A 218 5.25 -1.44 -33.62
C ALA A 218 4.47 -1.27 -34.93
N THR A 219 3.17 -0.94 -34.87
CA THR A 219 2.36 -0.69 -36.08
C THR A 219 2.78 0.58 -36.83
N THR A 220 3.21 1.62 -36.09
CA THR A 220 3.66 2.90 -36.66
C THR A 220 4.99 2.74 -37.40
N GLU A 221 5.90 1.90 -36.92
CA GLU A 221 7.18 1.61 -37.59
C GLU A 221 7.02 0.75 -38.87
N THR A 222 5.94 -0.03 -38.99
CA THR A 222 5.70 -0.90 -40.15
C THR A 222 4.87 -0.27 -41.26
N THR A 223 4.38 0.96 -41.09
CA THR A 223 3.65 1.67 -42.15
C THR A 223 4.68 2.23 -43.14
N PRO A 224 4.74 1.75 -44.41
CA PRO A 224 5.66 2.28 -45.40
C PRO A 224 5.36 3.77 -45.58
N THR A 225 6.39 4.61 -45.57
CA THR A 225 6.28 5.96 -46.13
C THR A 225 5.92 5.80 -47.60
N GLU A 226 4.63 5.91 -47.93
CA GLU A 226 4.22 6.13 -49.32
C GLU A 226 4.96 7.37 -49.81
N GLU A 227 5.77 7.14 -50.85
CA GLU A 227 6.53 8.14 -51.59
C GLU A 227 5.61 9.29 -52.00
N ASN A 228 5.99 10.52 -51.67
CA ASN A 228 5.54 11.67 -52.44
C ASN A 228 6.49 11.78 -53.64
N GLU A 229 5.99 11.32 -54.79
CA GLU A 229 6.48 11.63 -56.14
C GLU A 229 6.52 13.15 -56.40
#